data_AF-A0A8B8NNU2-F1
#
_entry.id   AF-A0A8B8NNU2-F1
#
_cell.length_a   1.000
_cell.length_b   1.000
_cell.length_c   1.000
_cell.angle_alpha   90.00
_cell.angle_beta   90.00
_cell.angle_gamma   90.00
#
_symmetry.space_group_name_H-M   'P 1'
#
loop_
_entity.id
_entity.type
_entity.pdbx_description
1 polymer ?
#
loop_
_entity_poly.entity_id
_entity_poly.type
_entity_poly.pdbx_seq_one_letter_code
_entity_poly.pdbx_strand_id
1 'polypeptide(L)'
;MIFSYPVFKFMGMRSSLPLPSWNTVLTQIIFYFILEDFVFYWGHRVLHTKWLYKHVHSVHHEYATPFGLTSEYAHPAEILFLGFATIVGPAITGPHLITLWLWMVVRVLETVEAHCGYHFPWSLSNFLPIYGGADFHDYHHRLLYTKSGNYASTFVYMDRIFGTDKGYRKLKALKAGHIEDSSKEM
;
A
#
# COMPACT_ATOMS: atom_id res chain seq x y z
N MET A 1 12.42 -7.74 20.08
CA MET A 1 12.88 -6.50 20.75
C MET A 1 14.39 -6.47 21.02
N ILE A 2 15.04 -7.57 21.43
CA ILE A 2 16.48 -7.60 21.75
C ILE A 2 17.36 -7.06 20.60
N PHE A 3 17.06 -7.45 19.35
CA PHE A 3 17.82 -6.99 18.18
C PHE A 3 17.26 -5.72 17.52
N SER A 4 15.95 -5.54 17.53
CA SER A 4 15.30 -4.40 16.86
C SER A 4 15.47 -3.09 17.65
N TYR A 5 15.44 -3.13 18.98
CA TYR A 5 15.51 -1.90 19.79
C TYR A 5 16.85 -1.15 19.66
N PRO A 6 18.03 -1.80 19.72
CA PRO A 6 19.30 -1.12 19.48
C PRO A 6 19.38 -0.47 18.10
N VAL A 7 18.85 -1.13 17.07
CA VAL A 7 18.81 -0.61 15.69
C VAL A 7 17.95 0.66 15.61
N PHE A 8 16.73 0.63 16.15
CA PHE A 8 15.89 1.82 16.17
C PHE A 8 16.48 2.96 17.00
N LYS A 9 17.13 2.64 18.13
CA LYS A 9 17.85 3.65 18.92
C LYS A 9 19.02 4.27 18.15
N PHE A 10 19.76 3.46 17.39
CA PHE A 10 20.82 3.93 16.50
C PHE A 10 20.27 4.84 15.39
N MET A 11 19.08 4.53 14.86
CA MET A 11 18.33 5.38 13.92
C MET A 11 17.70 6.63 14.58
N GLY A 12 18.02 6.92 15.84
CA GLY A 12 17.56 8.13 16.54
C GLY A 12 16.20 8.03 17.22
N MET A 13 15.58 6.84 17.27
CA MET A 13 14.29 6.65 17.94
C MET A 13 14.37 7.00 19.44
N ARG A 14 13.37 7.74 19.92
CA ARG A 14 13.25 8.14 21.33
C ARG A 14 12.05 7.46 21.98
N SER A 15 12.12 7.18 23.29
CA SER A 15 11.00 6.60 24.04
C SER A 15 10.75 7.28 25.39
N SER A 16 11.52 8.33 25.70
CA SER A 16 11.39 9.11 26.93
C SER A 16 10.41 10.26 26.75
N LEU A 17 9.83 10.72 27.85
CA LEU A 17 9.05 11.96 27.89
C LEU A 17 9.92 13.19 27.53
N PRO A 18 9.30 14.29 27.05
CA PRO A 18 7.86 14.45 26.76
C PRO A 18 7.42 13.71 25.49
N LEU A 19 6.12 13.41 25.39
CA LEU A 19 5.53 12.85 24.17
C LEU A 19 5.63 13.86 23.00
N PRO A 20 5.70 13.39 21.75
CA PRO A 20 5.71 14.26 20.59
C PRO A 20 4.38 15.03 20.51
N SER A 21 4.44 16.27 20.03
CA SER A 21 3.23 17.02 19.71
C SER A 21 2.45 16.32 18.57
N TRP A 22 1.13 16.51 18.52
CA TRP A 22 0.32 16.01 17.41
C TRP A 22 0.80 16.52 16.05
N ASN A 23 1.30 17.75 15.97
CA ASN A 23 1.87 18.30 14.72
C ASN A 23 3.09 17.49 14.26
N THR A 24 3.97 17.10 15.19
CA THR A 24 5.12 16.24 14.89
C THR A 24 4.65 14.86 14.41
N VAL A 25 3.70 14.24 15.11
CA VAL A 25 3.14 12.93 14.75
C VAL A 25 2.54 12.97 13.34
N LEU A 26 1.66 13.94 13.06
CA LEU A 26 0.96 14.07 11.78
C LEU A 26 1.93 14.35 10.63
N THR A 27 2.87 15.27 10.80
CA THR A 27 3.86 15.60 9.77
C THR A 27 4.73 14.38 9.45
N GLN A 28 5.15 13.63 10.47
CA GLN A 28 5.92 12.41 10.28
C GLN A 28 5.12 11.32 9.57
N ILE A 29 3.87 11.06 9.97
CA ILE A 29 3.01 10.06 9.32
C ILE A 29 2.76 10.40 7.85
N ILE A 30 2.44 11.66 7.52
CA ILE A 30 2.25 12.10 6.13
C ILE A 30 3.53 11.89 5.33
N PHE A 31 4.68 12.28 5.89
CA PHE A 31 5.98 12.05 5.25
C PHE A 31 6.25 10.56 5.01
N TYR A 32 5.93 9.69 5.97
CA TYR A 32 6.12 8.24 5.83
C TYR A 32 5.24 7.65 4.75
N PHE A 33 3.97 8.05 4.66
CA PHE A 33 3.09 7.62 3.58
C PHE A 33 3.64 7.99 2.20
N ILE A 34 4.10 9.24 2.01
CA ILE A 34 4.64 9.68 0.72
C ILE A 34 5.88 8.87 0.34
N LEU A 35 6.80 8.67 1.29
CA LEU A 35 8.06 7.98 1.04
C LEU A 35 7.86 6.46 0.87
N GLU A 36 7.04 5.84 1.71
CA GLU A 36 6.70 4.42 1.60
C GLU A 36 6.04 4.13 0.27
N ASP A 37 5.04 4.92 -0.13
CA ASP A 37 4.31 4.72 -1.38
C ASP A 37 5.24 4.86 -2.59
N PHE A 38 6.20 5.80 -2.55
CA PHE A 38 7.24 5.93 -3.57
C PHE A 38 8.15 4.70 -3.66
N VAL A 39 8.71 4.25 -2.52
CA VAL A 39 9.63 3.10 -2.48
C VAL A 39 8.91 1.81 -2.85
N PHE A 40 7.69 1.64 -2.34
CA PHE A 40 6.83 0.50 -2.62
C PHE A 40 6.49 0.45 -4.11
N TYR A 41 6.03 1.54 -4.72
CA TYR A 41 5.66 1.56 -6.14
C TYR A 41 6.77 1.00 -7.04
N TRP A 42 8.00 1.46 -6.84
CA TRP A 42 9.13 1.01 -7.65
C TRP A 42 9.52 -0.43 -7.37
N GLY A 43 9.60 -0.84 -6.10
CA GLY A 43 9.96 -2.21 -5.79
C GLY A 43 8.87 -3.21 -6.17
N HIS A 44 7.60 -2.86 -6.00
CA HIS A 44 6.46 -3.65 -6.45
C HIS A 44 6.47 -3.82 -7.98
N ARG A 45 6.74 -2.75 -8.72
CA ARG A 45 6.94 -2.82 -10.18
C ARG A 45 8.11 -3.75 -10.56
N VAL A 46 9.19 -3.77 -9.78
CA VAL A 46 10.33 -4.69 -9.97
C VAL A 46 9.96 -6.14 -9.62
N LEU A 47 9.14 -6.36 -8.59
CA LEU A 47 8.62 -7.68 -8.23
C LEU A 47 7.81 -8.30 -9.38
N HIS A 48 7.19 -7.48 -10.22
CA HIS A 48 6.47 -7.92 -11.44
C HIS A 48 7.38 -8.23 -12.65
N THR A 49 8.70 -8.16 -12.51
CA THR A 49 9.60 -8.72 -13.53
C THR A 49 9.48 -10.25 -13.58
N LYS A 50 9.65 -10.85 -14.77
CA LYS A 50 9.41 -12.29 -15.00
C LYS A 50 10.05 -13.21 -13.94
N TRP A 51 11.29 -12.93 -13.54
CA TRP A 51 11.99 -13.77 -12.57
C TRP A 51 11.47 -13.57 -11.15
N LEU A 52 11.34 -12.33 -10.69
CA LEU A 52 10.86 -12.03 -9.33
C LEU A 52 9.40 -12.43 -9.17
N TYR A 53 8.57 -12.22 -10.19
CA TYR A 53 7.19 -12.65 -10.16
C TYR A 53 7.11 -14.15 -9.94
N LYS A 54 7.80 -14.93 -10.77
CA LYS A 54 7.73 -16.40 -10.73
C LYS A 54 8.24 -17.01 -9.41
N HIS A 55 9.24 -16.41 -8.77
CA HIS A 55 9.92 -17.03 -7.62
C HIS A 55 9.64 -16.36 -6.28
N VAL A 56 9.08 -15.14 -6.28
CA VAL A 56 8.84 -14.36 -5.07
C VAL A 56 7.38 -13.92 -5.03
N HIS A 57 6.97 -13.10 -5.98
CA HIS A 57 5.68 -12.38 -5.90
C HIS A 57 4.47 -13.23 -6.28
N SER A 58 4.67 -14.38 -6.93
CA SER A 58 3.58 -15.31 -7.25
C SER A 58 2.91 -15.89 -6.02
N VAL A 59 3.61 -15.94 -4.86
CA VAL A 59 3.02 -16.37 -3.59
C VAL A 59 1.97 -15.36 -3.13
N HIS A 60 2.30 -14.06 -3.22
CA HIS A 60 1.36 -12.98 -2.93
C HIS A 60 0.15 -13.00 -3.87
N HIS A 61 0.40 -13.23 -5.17
CA HIS A 61 -0.63 -13.35 -6.20
C HIS A 61 -1.36 -14.71 -6.25
N GLU A 62 -1.15 -15.60 -5.27
CA GLU A 62 -1.84 -16.90 -5.25
C GLU A 62 -3.38 -16.74 -5.24
N TYR A 63 -3.85 -15.67 -4.60
CA TYR A 63 -5.27 -15.34 -4.49
C TYR A 63 -5.65 -14.21 -5.45
N ALA A 64 -6.27 -14.55 -6.58
CA ALA A 64 -6.76 -13.56 -7.55
C ALA A 64 -7.81 -12.60 -6.98
N THR A 65 -8.51 -13.00 -5.91
CA THR A 65 -9.39 -12.14 -5.12
C THR A 65 -8.92 -12.21 -3.68
N PRO A 66 -8.11 -11.24 -3.21
CA PRO A 66 -7.58 -11.25 -1.87
C PRO A 66 -8.67 -11.03 -0.82
N PHE A 67 -8.36 -11.41 0.41
CA PHE A 67 -9.09 -11.05 1.62
C PHE A 67 -8.10 -10.60 2.70
N GLY A 68 -8.56 -9.89 3.74
CA GLY A 68 -7.68 -9.15 4.65
C GLY A 68 -6.47 -9.92 5.20
N LEU A 69 -6.58 -11.22 5.49
CA LEU A 69 -5.46 -12.04 5.98
C LEU A 69 -4.39 -12.33 4.91
N THR A 70 -4.75 -12.34 3.63
CA THR A 70 -3.81 -12.57 2.52
C THR A 70 -2.88 -11.39 2.27
N SER A 71 -3.15 -10.23 2.88
CA SER A 71 -2.26 -9.06 2.83
C SER A 71 -0.84 -9.36 3.31
N GLU A 72 -0.70 -10.28 4.27
CA GLU A 72 0.59 -10.70 4.85
C GLU A 72 1.05 -12.08 4.33
N TYR A 73 0.30 -12.69 3.41
CA TYR A 73 0.66 -13.96 2.80
C TYR A 73 1.58 -13.70 1.60
N ALA A 74 2.88 -13.68 1.86
CA ALA A 74 3.89 -13.41 0.84
C ALA A 74 5.18 -14.20 1.07
N HIS A 75 6.01 -14.28 0.04
CA HIS A 75 7.33 -14.89 0.15
C HIS A 75 8.21 -14.09 1.14
N PRO A 76 9.07 -14.72 1.97
CA PRO A 76 9.88 -14.01 2.98
C PRO A 76 10.73 -12.86 2.42
N ALA A 77 11.25 -13.01 1.20
CA ALA A 77 12.01 -11.94 0.54
C ALA A 77 11.15 -10.70 0.23
N GLU A 78 9.88 -10.90 -0.11
CA GLU A 78 8.94 -9.80 -0.31
C GLU A 78 8.62 -9.12 1.03
N ILE A 79 8.35 -9.89 2.08
CA ILE A 79 8.14 -9.37 3.44
C ILE A 79 9.31 -8.48 3.89
N LEU A 80 10.55 -8.89 3.62
CA LEU A 80 11.74 -8.08 3.93
C LEU A 80 11.77 -6.77 3.15
N PHE A 81 11.41 -6.78 1.87
CA PHE A 81 11.30 -5.58 1.04
C PHE A 81 10.17 -4.65 1.53
N LEU A 82 8.98 -5.19 1.79
CA LEU A 82 7.83 -4.44 2.30
C LEU A 82 8.13 -3.82 3.66
N GLY A 83 8.79 -4.58 4.54
CA GLY A 83 9.29 -4.09 5.82
C GLY A 83 10.31 -2.97 5.66
N PHE A 84 11.24 -3.07 4.69
CA PHE A 84 12.18 -2.00 4.38
C PHE A 84 11.48 -0.72 3.91
N ALA A 85 10.53 -0.83 2.96
CA ALA A 85 9.74 0.29 2.48
C ALA A 85 8.97 0.99 3.62
N THR A 86 8.44 0.21 4.56
CA THR A 86 7.70 0.73 5.73
C THR A 86 8.60 1.45 6.74
N ILE A 87 9.86 1.03 6.89
CA ILE A 87 10.77 1.53 7.94
C ILE A 87 11.71 2.64 7.46
N VAL A 88 11.92 2.82 6.15
CA VAL A 88 12.85 3.84 5.63
C VAL A 88 12.52 5.26 6.10
N GLY A 89 11.23 5.64 6.13
CA GLY A 89 10.79 6.94 6.65
C GLY A 89 11.13 7.14 8.13
N PRO A 90 10.66 6.26 9.03
CA PRO A 90 11.06 6.26 10.44
C PRO A 90 12.57 6.22 10.68
N ALA A 91 13.33 5.50 9.85
CA ALA A 91 14.79 5.42 9.99
C ALA A 91 15.48 6.77 9.69
N ILE A 92 14.90 7.59 8.81
CA ILE A 92 15.43 8.93 8.48
C ILE A 92 15.10 9.94 9.57
N THR A 93 13.91 9.88 10.15
CA THR A 93 13.42 10.91 11.09
C THR A 93 13.73 10.62 12.55
N GLY A 94 14.03 9.37 12.91
CA GLY A 94 14.25 8.96 14.31
C GLY A 94 13.08 9.31 15.23
N PRO A 95 11.87 8.78 14.98
CA PRO A 95 10.67 9.24 15.67
C PRO A 95 10.62 8.85 17.15
N HIS A 96 9.67 9.42 17.88
CA HIS A 96 9.28 8.85 19.17
C HIS A 96 8.60 7.49 18.96
N LEU A 97 8.76 6.56 19.91
CA LEU A 97 8.21 5.20 19.86
C LEU A 97 6.69 5.18 19.62
N ILE A 98 5.96 6.11 20.25
CA ILE A 98 4.51 6.29 20.02
C ILE A 98 4.20 6.60 18.55
N THR A 99 4.95 7.49 17.90
CA THR A 99 4.74 7.80 16.48
C THR A 99 5.05 6.59 15.61
N LEU A 100 6.11 5.84 15.93
CA LEU A 100 6.43 4.60 15.22
C LEU A 100 5.30 3.57 15.34
N TRP A 101 4.76 3.36 16.54
CA TRP A 101 3.64 2.44 16.74
C TRP A 101 2.37 2.88 16.04
N LEU A 102 2.03 4.17 16.10
CA LEU A 102 0.89 4.72 15.35
C LEU A 102 1.06 4.49 13.84
N TRP A 103 2.26 4.72 13.32
CA TRP A 103 2.60 4.44 11.92
C TRP A 103 2.39 2.95 11.58
N MET A 104 2.93 2.03 12.37
CA MET A 104 2.77 0.59 12.13
C MET A 104 1.31 0.16 12.15
N VAL A 105 0.52 0.65 13.11
CA VAL A 105 -0.92 0.33 13.20
C VAL A 105 -1.65 0.83 11.96
N VAL A 106 -1.44 2.09 11.59
CA VAL A 106 -2.10 2.68 10.42
C VAL A 106 -1.70 1.96 9.13
N ARG A 107 -0.42 1.61 8.94
CA ARG A 107 0.00 0.83 7.76
C ARG A 107 -0.63 -0.54 7.72
N VAL A 108 -0.63 -1.30 8.81
CA VAL A 108 -1.26 -2.64 8.79
C VAL A 108 -2.75 -2.54 8.48
N LEU A 109 -3.46 -1.57 9.07
CA LEU A 109 -4.89 -1.36 8.77
C LEU A 109 -5.13 -0.99 7.30
N GLU A 110 -4.29 -0.13 6.74
CA GLU A 110 -4.38 0.27 5.33
C GLU A 110 -4.09 -0.93 4.40
N THR A 111 -3.06 -1.73 4.69
CA THR A 111 -2.74 -2.92 3.89
C THR A 111 -3.90 -3.91 3.93
N VAL A 112 -4.48 -4.15 5.11
CA VAL A 112 -5.65 -5.04 5.26
C VAL A 112 -6.85 -4.49 4.50
N GLU A 113 -7.10 -3.18 4.52
CA GLU A 113 -8.19 -2.54 3.76
C GLU A 113 -7.99 -2.70 2.25
N ALA A 114 -6.79 -2.45 1.75
CA ALA A 114 -6.46 -2.62 0.33
C ALA A 114 -6.62 -4.08 -0.15
N HIS A 115 -6.56 -5.07 0.75
CA HIS A 115 -6.69 -6.48 0.42
C HIS A 115 -8.02 -7.08 0.87
N CYS A 116 -8.95 -6.30 1.44
CA CYS A 116 -10.09 -6.90 2.10
C CYS A 116 -11.11 -7.53 1.13
N GLY A 117 -11.01 -7.24 -0.18
CA GLY A 117 -11.95 -7.72 -1.21
C GLY A 117 -13.30 -7.02 -1.18
N TYR A 118 -13.48 -6.01 -0.32
CA TYR A 118 -14.72 -5.26 -0.14
C TYR A 118 -14.49 -3.77 -0.35
N HIS A 119 -15.37 -3.16 -1.13
CA HIS A 119 -15.42 -1.72 -1.29
C HIS A 119 -16.60 -1.17 -0.48
N PHE A 120 -16.34 -0.72 0.74
CA PHE A 120 -17.38 -0.27 1.66
C PHE A 120 -17.84 1.17 1.33
N PRO A 121 -19.05 1.57 1.74
CA PRO A 121 -19.50 2.96 1.61
C PRO A 121 -18.56 3.97 2.29
N TRP A 122 -17.86 3.56 3.35
CA TRP A 122 -16.90 4.39 4.09
C TRP A 122 -15.43 4.18 3.66
N SER A 123 -15.15 3.40 2.62
CA SER A 123 -13.77 3.27 2.11
C SER A 123 -13.24 4.64 1.70
N LEU A 124 -11.98 4.93 2.03
CA LEU A 124 -11.36 6.23 1.76
C LEU A 124 -11.31 6.56 0.26
N SER A 125 -11.27 5.55 -0.60
CA SER A 125 -11.36 5.68 -2.07
C SER A 125 -12.62 6.41 -2.55
N ASN A 126 -13.70 6.44 -1.75
CA ASN A 126 -14.93 7.19 -2.08
C ASN A 126 -14.78 8.70 -1.87
N PHE A 127 -13.89 9.12 -0.98
CA PHE A 127 -13.74 10.53 -0.56
C PHE A 127 -12.44 11.15 -1.05
N LEU A 128 -11.40 10.33 -1.25
CA LEU A 128 -10.08 10.77 -1.67
C LEU A 128 -9.73 10.14 -3.03
N PRO A 129 -9.87 10.88 -4.15
CA PRO A 129 -9.69 10.32 -5.50
C PRO A 129 -8.29 9.79 -5.81
N ILE A 130 -7.30 10.08 -4.97
CA ILE A 130 -5.92 9.60 -5.11
C ILE A 130 -5.65 8.34 -4.29
N TYR A 131 -6.60 7.88 -3.46
CA TYR A 131 -6.48 6.66 -2.68
C TYR A 131 -6.96 5.45 -3.50
N GLY A 132 -6.15 4.39 -3.56
CA GLY A 132 -6.45 3.20 -4.36
C GLY A 132 -7.55 2.35 -3.75
N GLY A 133 -7.35 1.92 -2.50
CA GLY A 133 -8.27 1.04 -1.78
C GLY A 133 -8.43 -0.35 -2.39
N ALA A 134 -9.39 -1.12 -1.85
CA ALA A 134 -9.59 -2.52 -2.21
C ALA A 134 -9.80 -2.76 -3.71
N ASP A 135 -10.70 -2.01 -4.36
CA ASP A 135 -11.05 -2.21 -5.78
C ASP A 135 -9.84 -2.01 -6.72
N PHE A 136 -8.93 -1.11 -6.38
CA PHE A 136 -7.71 -0.86 -7.17
C PHE A 136 -6.72 -2.02 -7.08
N HIS A 137 -6.55 -2.57 -5.88
CA HIS A 137 -5.61 -3.66 -5.64
C HIS A 137 -6.20 -5.03 -6.03
N ASP A 138 -7.50 -5.24 -5.87
CA ASP A 138 -8.21 -6.39 -6.43
C ASP A 138 -8.03 -6.49 -7.95
N TYR A 139 -8.11 -5.36 -8.65
CA TYR A 139 -7.86 -5.34 -10.09
C TYR A 139 -6.43 -5.79 -10.42
N HIS A 140 -5.45 -5.36 -9.62
CA HIS A 140 -4.07 -5.78 -9.74
C HIS A 140 -3.90 -7.30 -9.62
N HIS A 141 -4.47 -7.91 -8.57
CA HIS A 141 -4.36 -9.35 -8.30
C HIS A 141 -4.96 -10.23 -9.41
N ARG A 142 -5.98 -9.74 -10.11
CA ARG A 142 -6.65 -10.47 -11.20
C ARG A 142 -5.86 -10.49 -12.51
N LEU A 143 -4.85 -9.63 -12.65
CA LEU A 143 -4.08 -9.53 -13.88
C LEU A 143 -2.90 -10.51 -13.87
N LEU A 144 -2.65 -11.10 -15.04
CA LEU A 144 -1.41 -11.82 -15.28
C LEU A 144 -0.22 -10.85 -15.22
N TYR A 145 0.93 -11.31 -14.76
CA TYR A 145 2.16 -10.50 -14.66
C TYR A 145 2.57 -9.84 -15.99
N THR A 146 2.15 -10.36 -17.15
CA THR A 146 2.43 -9.77 -18.46
C THR A 146 1.58 -8.54 -18.78
N LYS A 147 0.53 -8.30 -18.00
CA LYS A 147 -0.38 -7.16 -18.11
C LYS A 147 -0.48 -6.39 -16.80
N SER A 148 0.48 -6.56 -15.89
CA SER A 148 0.46 -5.95 -14.57
C SER A 148 0.56 -4.43 -14.62
N GLY A 149 -0.03 -3.81 -13.61
CA GLY A 149 -0.19 -2.37 -13.43
C GLY A 149 -0.61 -2.12 -11.98
N ASN A 150 -1.12 -0.94 -11.64
CA ASN A 150 -1.67 -0.68 -10.30
C ASN A 150 -0.69 -1.03 -9.15
N TYR A 151 0.53 -0.47 -9.20
CA TYR A 151 1.61 -0.85 -8.29
C TYR A 151 1.66 -0.05 -6.99
N ALA A 152 0.91 1.05 -6.88
CA ALA A 152 0.85 1.86 -5.67
C ALA A 152 0.45 1.04 -4.44
N SER A 153 0.99 1.45 -3.29
CA SER A 153 0.64 0.90 -1.97
C SER A 153 -0.69 1.48 -1.53
N THR A 154 -0.75 2.81 -1.47
CA THR A 154 -1.87 3.59 -0.92
C THR A 154 -2.38 4.61 -1.94
N PHE A 155 -1.47 5.40 -2.53
CA PHE A 155 -1.86 6.52 -3.39
C PHE A 155 -1.53 6.28 -4.86
N VAL A 156 -2.52 6.36 -5.74
CA VAL A 156 -2.39 5.98 -7.15
C VAL A 156 -1.65 7.01 -8.02
N TYR A 157 -1.04 8.05 -7.44
CA TYR A 157 -0.43 9.15 -8.19
C TYR A 157 0.76 8.67 -9.03
N MET A 158 1.58 7.75 -8.50
CA MET A 158 2.67 7.15 -9.25
C MET A 158 2.14 6.37 -10.45
N ASP A 159 1.10 5.56 -10.26
CA ASP A 159 0.47 4.85 -11.37
C ASP A 159 -0.09 5.79 -12.44
N ARG A 160 -0.68 6.92 -12.05
CA ARG A 160 -1.16 7.94 -12.99
C ARG A 160 -0.03 8.59 -13.79
N ILE A 161 1.06 8.96 -13.12
CA ILE A 161 2.23 9.61 -13.73
C ILE A 161 2.87 8.69 -14.75
N PHE A 162 3.07 7.42 -14.39
CA PHE A 162 3.74 6.43 -15.26
C PHE A 162 2.77 5.63 -16.14
N GLY A 163 1.47 5.87 -16.02
CA GLY A 163 0.43 5.26 -16.84
C GLY A 163 0.23 3.77 -16.60
N THR A 164 0.52 3.28 -15.39
CA THR A 164 0.37 1.87 -15.00
C THR A 164 -1.03 1.53 -14.47
N ASP A 165 -1.96 2.50 -14.36
CA ASP A 165 -3.38 2.27 -14.03
C ASP A 165 -4.35 2.36 -15.23
N LYS A 166 -3.84 2.45 -16.47
CA LYS A 166 -4.67 2.66 -17.68
C LYS A 166 -5.76 1.60 -17.86
N GLY A 167 -5.41 0.33 -17.60
CA GLY A 167 -6.35 -0.79 -17.69
C GLY A 167 -7.49 -0.65 -16.67
N TYR A 168 -7.14 -0.34 -15.43
CA TYR A 168 -8.11 -0.11 -14.35
C TYR A 168 -9.04 1.05 -14.67
N ARG A 169 -8.50 2.19 -15.11
CA ARG A 169 -9.30 3.37 -15.48
C ARG A 169 -10.26 3.09 -16.62
N LYS A 170 -9.81 2.33 -17.63
CA LYS A 170 -10.68 1.90 -18.73
C LYS A 170 -11.83 1.03 -18.22
N LEU A 171 -11.56 0.08 -17.31
CA LEU A 171 -12.61 -0.74 -16.69
C LEU A 171 -13.62 0.11 -15.91
N LYS A 172 -13.16 1.09 -15.12
CA LYS A 172 -14.05 1.99 -14.36
C LYS A 172 -14.94 2.82 -15.29
N ALA A 173 -14.40 3.36 -16.38
CA ALA A 173 -15.17 4.11 -17.37
C ALA A 173 -16.26 3.25 -18.04
N LEU A 174 -15.94 2.00 -18.41
CA LEU A 174 -16.92 1.08 -19.00
C LEU A 174 -18.05 0.74 -18.02
N LYS A 175 -17.73 0.50 -16.74
CA LYS A 175 -18.73 0.24 -15.71
C LYS A 175 -19.65 1.44 -15.49
N ALA A 176 -19.10 2.66 -15.47
CA ALA A 176 -19.89 3.88 -15.31
C ALA A 176 -20.88 4.06 -16.48
N GLY A 177 -20.42 3.88 -17.73
CA GLY A 177 -21.29 3.96 -18.90
C GLY A 177 -22.42 2.92 -18.89
N HIS A 178 -22.13 1.68 -18.51
CA HIS A 178 -23.15 0.63 -18.38
C HIS A 178 -24.23 0.97 -17.34
N ILE A 179 -23.84 1.58 -16.22
CA ILE A 179 -24.79 2.02 -15.19
C ILE A 179 -25.69 3.13 -15.74
N GLU A 180 -25.12 4.13 -16.43
CA GLU A 180 -25.90 5.19 -17.05
C GLU A 180 -26.91 4.65 -18.08
N ASP A 181 -26.50 3.72 -18.95
CA ASP A 181 -27.38 3.13 -19.96
C ASP A 181 -28.52 2.33 -19.30
N SER A 182 -28.20 1.47 -18.32
CA SER A 182 -29.22 0.70 -17.58
C SER A 182 -30.23 1.57 -16.82
N SER A 183 -29.80 2.75 -16.34
CA SER A 183 -30.68 3.68 -15.62
C SER A 183 -31.62 4.46 -16.54
N LYS A 184 -31.32 4.55 -17.83
CA LYS A 184 -32.17 5.20 -18.84
C LYS A 184 -33.23 4.26 -19.43
N GLU A 185 -33.04 2.95 -19.29
CA GLU A 185 -33.97 1.91 -19.77
C GLU A 185 -35.06 1.54 -18.74
N MET A 186 -34.97 2.06 -17.51
CA MET A 186 -35.99 1.94 -16.45
C MET A 186 -36.91 3.16 -16.38
#